data_AF-A0A8C2B966-F1
#
_entry.id   AF-A0A8C2B966-F1
#
_cell.length_a   1.000
_cell.length_b   1.000
_cell.length_c   1.000
_cell.angle_alpha   90.00
_cell.angle_beta   90.00
_cell.angle_gamma   90.00
#
_symmetry.space_group_name_H-M   'P 1'
#
loop_
_entity.id
_entity.type
_entity.pdbx_description
1 polymer ?
#
loop_
_entity_poly.entity_id
_entity_poly.type
_entity_poly.pdbx_seq_one_letter_code
_entity_poly.pdbx_strand_id
1 'polypeptide(L)'
;MSSPVVEPLENDHDDHEENNSTYSAELQVEGIEDHRNEEERITEAEKNERVQKQLMALSSELAEARDDSKKTKNDILHNENVQAGRDKYKTLRQIRMGNTKQRIDEFEAL
;
A
#
# COMPACT_ATOMS: atom_id res chain seq x y z
N MET A 1 9.31 -75.00 -13.41
CA MET A 1 8.70 -74.41 -12.20
C MET A 1 9.85 -73.75 -11.43
N SER A 2 9.86 -72.47 -11.10
CA SER A 2 8.76 -71.54 -10.80
C SER A 2 9.06 -70.14 -11.33
N SER A 3 8.03 -69.49 -11.87
CA SER A 3 8.00 -68.05 -12.15
C SER A 3 7.89 -67.26 -10.85
N PRO A 4 8.46 -66.04 -10.75
CA PRO A 4 8.32 -65.22 -9.57
C PRO A 4 6.91 -64.61 -9.52
N VAL A 5 6.34 -64.58 -8.31
CA VAL A 5 5.02 -64.02 -8.00
C VAL A 5 5.09 -62.50 -8.13
N VAL A 6 4.22 -61.93 -8.97
CA VAL A 6 3.94 -60.49 -9.04
C VAL A 6 2.86 -60.20 -8.00
N GLU A 7 3.19 -59.45 -6.95
CA GLU A 7 2.20 -58.94 -6.00
C GLU A 7 1.54 -57.65 -6.50
N PRO A 8 0.27 -57.38 -6.13
CA PRO A 8 -0.58 -56.41 -6.80
C PRO A 8 -0.33 -54.96 -6.34
N LEU A 9 -0.51 -54.05 -7.28
CA LEU A 9 -0.63 -52.61 -7.10
C LEU A 9 -1.74 -52.27 -6.09
N GLU A 10 -1.36 -51.77 -4.91
CA GLU A 10 -2.29 -50.98 -4.09
C GLU A 10 -2.06 -49.50 -4.40
N ASN A 11 -3.10 -48.94 -4.99
CA ASN A 11 -3.29 -47.57 -5.40
C ASN A 11 -3.43 -46.68 -4.15
N ASP A 12 -2.31 -46.17 -3.64
CA ASP A 12 -2.31 -45.24 -2.52
C ASP A 12 -2.05 -43.81 -3.01
N HIS A 13 -3.02 -42.95 -2.68
CA HIS A 13 -3.00 -41.49 -2.73
C HIS A 13 -2.49 -40.82 -4.00
N ASP A 14 -3.46 -40.43 -4.84
CA ASP A 14 -3.38 -39.22 -5.65
C ASP A 14 -3.26 -38.01 -4.71
N ASP A 15 -2.08 -37.78 -4.15
CA ASP A 15 -1.67 -36.47 -3.68
C ASP A 15 -1.52 -35.59 -4.93
N HIS A 16 -2.66 -35.06 -5.38
CA HIS A 16 -2.73 -33.79 -6.06
C HIS A 16 -2.17 -32.72 -5.09
N GLU A 17 -0.85 -32.74 -4.88
CA GLU A 17 -0.11 -31.54 -4.56
C GLU A 17 -0.32 -30.60 -5.75
N GLU A 18 -1.32 -29.73 -5.64
CA GLU A 18 -1.39 -28.52 -6.42
C GLU A 18 -0.05 -27.80 -6.26
N ASN A 19 0.85 -28.05 -7.21
CA ASN A 19 2.10 -27.35 -7.39
C ASN A 19 1.81 -25.90 -7.81
N ASN A 20 1.27 -25.12 -6.88
CA ASN A 20 1.02 -23.70 -7.02
C ASN A 20 2.16 -22.90 -6.37
N SER A 21 3.40 -23.32 -6.60
CA SER A 21 4.60 -22.64 -6.07
C SER A 21 5.75 -22.63 -7.07
N THR A 22 5.45 -22.35 -8.35
CA THR A 22 6.53 -22.31 -9.36
C THR A 22 7.28 -20.98 -9.40
N TYR A 23 6.88 -19.95 -8.62
CA TYR A 23 7.61 -18.67 -8.55
C TYR A 23 7.34 -17.85 -7.27
N SER A 24 7.46 -18.44 -6.09
CA SER A 24 7.40 -17.71 -4.81
C SER A 24 8.75 -17.70 -4.12
N ALA A 25 9.08 -16.62 -3.42
CA ALA A 25 10.32 -16.47 -2.66
C ALA A 25 10.07 -15.76 -1.33
N GLU A 26 10.81 -16.16 -0.29
CA GLU A 26 10.83 -15.47 0.99
C GLU A 26 11.65 -14.17 0.89
N LEU A 27 11.22 -13.13 1.59
CA LEU A 27 11.96 -11.87 1.68
C LEU A 27 13.00 -11.95 2.81
N GLN A 28 14.27 -11.72 2.49
CA GLN A 28 15.34 -11.64 3.48
C GLN A 28 15.20 -10.35 4.31
N VAL A 29 15.22 -10.49 5.64
CA VAL A 29 15.01 -9.37 6.60
C VAL A 29 16.34 -8.83 7.15
N GLU A 30 17.45 -9.53 6.90
CA GLU A 30 18.75 -9.20 7.50
C GLU A 30 19.31 -7.87 6.95
N GLY A 31 19.67 -6.95 7.86
CA GLY A 31 20.25 -5.64 7.53
C GLY A 31 19.25 -4.47 7.39
N ILE A 32 17.95 -4.67 7.61
CA ILE A 32 16.95 -3.58 7.60
C ILE A 32 16.75 -3.07 9.04
N GLU A 33 17.60 -2.14 9.48
CA GLU A 33 17.52 -1.56 10.84
C GLU A 33 16.54 -0.37 10.96
N ASP A 34 15.82 -0.01 9.89
CA ASP A 34 15.00 1.21 9.89
C ASP A 34 13.69 1.06 9.10
N HIS A 35 12.69 0.47 9.73
CA HIS A 35 11.53 -0.07 9.02
C HIS A 35 10.47 0.96 8.61
N ARG A 36 10.55 2.24 9.04
CA ARG A 36 9.43 3.20 8.95
C ARG A 36 9.80 4.70 8.98
N ASN A 37 11.04 5.07 8.64
CA ASN A 37 11.48 6.48 8.59
C ASN A 37 10.49 7.46 7.94
N GLU A 38 9.76 6.99 6.93
CA GLU A 38 8.80 7.80 6.21
C GLU A 38 7.61 8.28 7.05
N GLU A 39 7.36 7.68 8.21
CA GLU A 39 6.30 8.10 9.14
C GLU A 39 6.66 9.38 9.91
N GLU A 40 7.95 9.73 9.99
CA GLU A 40 8.45 10.96 10.62
C GLU A 40 8.72 12.08 9.60
N ARG A 41 8.62 11.78 8.30
CA ARG A 41 8.86 12.77 7.24
C ARG A 41 7.77 13.83 7.23
N ILE A 42 8.17 15.05 6.91
CA ILE A 42 7.28 16.18 6.63
C ILE A 42 7.36 16.57 5.16
N THR A 43 6.32 17.24 4.65
CA THR A 43 6.32 17.71 3.27
C THR A 43 7.27 18.90 3.08
N GLU A 44 7.79 19.08 1.87
CA GLU A 44 8.62 20.25 1.56
C GLU A 44 7.83 21.56 1.77
N ALA A 45 6.53 21.56 1.44
CA ALA A 45 5.65 22.71 1.67
C ALA A 45 5.47 23.03 3.16
N GLU A 46 5.64 22.06 4.06
CA GLU A 46 5.58 22.26 5.52
C GLU A 46 6.94 22.70 6.08
N LYS A 47 8.04 22.15 5.55
CA LYS A 47 9.40 22.50 6.00
C LYS A 47 9.88 23.86 5.48
N ASN A 48 9.44 24.27 4.29
CA ASN A 48 9.98 25.40 3.55
C ASN A 48 8.97 26.53 3.39
N GLU A 49 9.10 27.55 4.24
CA GLU A 49 8.20 28.71 4.25
C GLU A 49 8.12 29.42 2.89
N ARG A 50 9.22 29.46 2.12
CA ARG A 50 9.22 30.08 0.79
C ARG A 50 8.33 29.30 -0.17
N VAL A 51 8.45 27.97 -0.18
CA VAL A 51 7.61 27.10 -1.02
C VAL A 51 6.15 27.22 -0.61
N GLN A 52 5.87 27.23 0.70
CA GLN A 52 4.51 27.42 1.21
C GLN A 52 3.88 28.72 0.71
N LYS A 53 4.59 29.85 0.84
CA LYS A 53 4.12 31.15 0.37
C LYS A 53 3.90 31.19 -1.13
N GLN A 54 4.80 30.58 -1.92
CA GLN A 54 4.65 30.49 -3.37
C GLN A 54 3.41 29.71 -3.78
N LEU A 55 3.13 28.57 -3.12
CA LEU A 55 1.92 27.79 -3.36
C LEU A 55 0.64 28.57 -2.99
N MET A 56 0.64 29.29 -1.87
CA MET A 56 -0.49 30.13 -1.46
C MET A 56 -0.74 31.27 -2.47
N ALA A 57 0.31 31.96 -2.91
CA ALA A 57 0.19 33.03 -3.90
C ALA A 57 -0.37 32.51 -5.23
N LEU A 58 0.23 31.44 -5.78
CA LEU A 58 -0.22 30.85 -7.04
C LEU A 58 -1.67 30.32 -6.93
N SER A 59 -2.05 29.75 -5.79
CA SER A 59 -3.41 29.29 -5.55
C SER A 59 -4.42 30.44 -5.59
N SER A 60 -4.05 31.61 -5.06
CA SER A 60 -4.88 32.82 -5.10
C SER A 60 -5.01 33.36 -6.53
N GLU A 61 -3.90 33.44 -7.26
CA GLU A 61 -3.87 33.93 -8.65
C GLU A 61 -4.70 33.04 -9.59
N LEU A 62 -4.56 31.72 -9.46
CA LEU A 62 -5.32 30.77 -10.29
C LEU A 62 -6.81 30.71 -9.93
N ALA A 63 -7.20 31.07 -8.70
CA ALA A 63 -8.61 31.05 -8.29
C ALA A 63 -9.48 32.02 -9.11
N GLU A 64 -8.92 33.14 -9.58
CA GLU A 64 -9.63 34.13 -10.40
C GLU A 64 -9.95 33.60 -11.80
N ALA A 65 -9.09 32.73 -12.34
CA ALA A 65 -9.23 32.17 -13.69
C ALA A 65 -9.88 30.77 -13.70
N ARG A 66 -10.15 30.17 -12.53
CA ARG A 66 -10.62 28.78 -12.41
C ARG A 66 -12.09 28.66 -12.81
N ASP A 67 -12.37 27.75 -13.74
CA ASP A 67 -13.73 27.32 -14.07
C ASP A 67 -14.15 26.16 -13.16
N ASP A 68 -15.04 26.46 -12.19
CA ASP A 68 -15.50 25.49 -11.20
C ASP A 68 -16.33 24.34 -11.81
N SER A 69 -16.86 24.49 -13.02
CA SER A 69 -17.58 23.41 -13.72
C SER A 69 -16.66 22.32 -14.28
N LYS A 70 -15.35 22.61 -14.38
CA LYS A 70 -14.33 21.70 -14.94
C LYS A 70 -13.52 20.96 -13.88
N LYS A 71 -13.95 20.98 -12.62
CA LYS A 71 -13.29 20.22 -11.54
C LYS A 71 -13.36 18.73 -11.84
N THR A 72 -12.21 18.07 -11.77
CA THR A 72 -12.13 16.61 -11.81
C THR A 72 -12.44 16.02 -10.44
N LYS A 73 -12.70 14.70 -10.40
CA LYS A 73 -12.85 13.97 -9.13
C LYS A 73 -11.61 14.10 -8.24
N ASN A 74 -10.42 14.11 -8.84
CA ASN A 74 -9.16 14.23 -8.10
C ASN A 74 -8.98 15.61 -7.49
N ASP A 75 -9.45 16.67 -8.16
CA ASP A 75 -9.41 18.04 -7.60
C ASP A 75 -10.28 18.15 -6.35
N ILE A 76 -11.47 17.53 -6.38
CA ILE A 76 -12.39 17.50 -5.24
C ILE A 76 -11.74 16.76 -4.07
N LEU A 77 -11.23 15.55 -4.31
CA LEU A 77 -10.54 14.74 -3.29
C LEU A 77 -9.31 15.44 -2.72
N HIS A 78 -8.53 16.13 -3.56
CA HIS A 78 -7.37 16.89 -3.11
C HIS A 78 -7.78 18.04 -2.19
N ASN A 79 -8.80 18.81 -2.57
CA ASN A 79 -9.30 19.92 -1.74
C ASN A 79 -9.82 19.43 -0.39
N GLU A 80 -10.55 18.30 -0.36
CA GLU A 80 -11.00 17.68 0.89
C GLU A 80 -9.83 17.23 1.77
N ASN A 81 -8.79 16.63 1.18
CA ASN A 81 -7.60 16.23 1.91
C ASN A 81 -6.86 17.44 2.49
N VAL A 82 -6.68 18.52 1.72
CA VAL A 82 -6.06 19.76 2.20
C VAL A 82 -6.90 20.39 3.31
N GLN A 83 -8.22 20.46 3.15
CA GLN A 83 -9.14 21.00 4.16
C GLN A 83 -9.11 20.19 5.47
N ALA A 84 -8.97 18.87 5.37
CA ALA A 84 -8.80 17.98 6.51
C ALA A 84 -7.37 17.98 7.10
N GLY A 85 -6.44 18.77 6.54
CA GLY A 85 -5.04 18.81 6.99
C GLY A 85 -4.25 17.53 6.71
N ARG A 86 -4.70 16.71 5.76
CA ARG A 86 -4.03 15.47 5.36
C ARG A 86 -2.91 15.76 4.38
N ASP A 87 -1.76 15.16 4.66
CA ASP A 87 -0.67 15.06 3.71
C ASP A 87 -0.25 13.59 3.53
N LYS A 88 0.70 13.36 2.62
CA LYS A 88 1.18 12.03 2.26
C LYS A 88 1.72 11.25 3.47
N TYR A 89 2.54 11.87 4.32
CA TYR A 89 3.23 11.19 5.42
C TYR A 89 2.32 11.05 6.63
N LYS A 90 1.50 12.07 6.93
CA LYS A 90 0.45 11.98 7.97
C LYS A 90 -0.55 10.85 7.66
N THR A 91 -0.98 10.74 6.41
CA THR A 91 -1.88 9.65 5.97
C THR A 91 -1.20 8.29 6.08
N LEU A 92 0.05 8.17 5.63
CA LEU A 92 0.80 6.91 5.70
C LEU A 92 0.97 6.42 7.14
N ARG A 93 1.34 7.32 8.05
CA ARG A 93 1.42 7.04 9.49
C ARG A 93 0.07 6.59 10.04
N GLN A 94 -1.02 7.27 9.67
CA GLN A 94 -2.36 6.96 10.16
C GLN A 94 -2.84 5.56 9.73
N ILE A 95 -2.72 5.20 8.45
CA ILE A 95 -3.19 3.89 7.94
C ILE A 95 -2.33 2.71 8.41
N ARG A 96 -1.16 2.99 8.99
CA ARG A 96 -0.26 1.98 9.54
C ARG A 96 -0.37 1.84 11.06
N MET A 97 -1.26 2.61 11.69
CA MET A 97 -1.58 2.44 13.11
C MET A 97 -2.26 1.09 13.35
N GLY A 98 -2.14 0.59 14.58
CA GLY A 98 -2.65 -0.73 14.95
C GLY A 98 -1.69 -1.86 14.57
N ASN A 99 -2.04 -3.07 14.99
CA ASN A 99 -1.24 -4.25 14.68
C ASN A 99 -1.56 -4.80 13.27
N THR A 100 -0.76 -5.74 12.78
CA THR A 100 -0.95 -6.34 11.46
C THR A 100 -2.30 -7.04 11.32
N LYS A 101 -2.78 -7.72 12.37
CA LYS A 101 -4.07 -8.41 12.34
C LYS A 101 -5.22 -7.43 12.15
N GLN A 102 -5.27 -6.33 12.90
CA GLN A 102 -6.33 -5.32 12.77
C GLN A 102 -6.39 -4.74 11.36
N ARG A 103 -5.24 -4.39 10.77
CA ARG A 103 -5.19 -3.84 9.41
C ARG A 103 -5.62 -4.84 8.34
N ILE A 104 -5.37 -6.14 8.55
CA ILE A 104 -5.88 -7.21 7.68
C ILE A 104 -7.39 -7.36 7.87
N ASP A 105 -7.87 -7.41 9.12
CA ASP A 105 -9.29 -7.54 9.43
C ASP A 105 -10.10 -6.35 8.85
N GLU A 106 -9.57 -5.12 8.90
CA GLU A 106 -10.16 -3.93 8.26
C GLU A 106 -10.19 -4.07 6.73
N PHE A 107 -9.13 -4.60 6.12
CA PHE A 107 -9.06 -4.80 4.66
C PHE A 107 -10.09 -5.82 4.16
N GLU A 108 -10.26 -6.94 4.86
CA GLU A 108 -11.24 -7.99 4.51
C GLU A 108 -12.70 -7.55 4.72
N ALA A 109 -12.93 -6.46 5.45
CA ALA A 109 -14.25 -5.90 5.73
C ALA A 109 -14.71 -4.80 4.76
N LEU A 110 -13.85 -4.37 3.82
CA LEU A 110 -14.13 -3.34 2.80
C LEU A 110 -14.77 -3.93 1.54
#